data_AF-A0A2E4EAY3-F1
#
_entry.id   AF-A0A2E4EAY3-F1
#
_cell.length_a   1.000
_cell.length_b   1.000
_cell.length_c   1.000
_cell.angle_alpha   90.00
_cell.angle_beta   90.00
_cell.angle_gamma   90.00
#
_symmetry.space_group_name_H-M   'P 1'
#
loop_
_entity.id
_entity.type
_entity.pdbx_description
1 polymer ?
#
loop_
_entity_poly.entity_id
_entity_poly.type
_entity_poly.pdbx_seq_one_letter_code
_entity_poly.pdbx_strand_id
1 'polypeptide(L)'
;MHGATVMRKGITPRKVTTATVIMASLMGGSAFASDKSFVYRMAVDGKVSVPEWVTINYVYGNWGNVGSPHSCQDWVAPTDTVDWGESFQQSRLCKQTQNRAETPILFNPVLKTTKEGSTITGSRDVSTTEFRPAIGTRDYIDGERANAFSSWSRSSANYGCGSWSPKPDEINLFQNFTQSRTCSKDEMRTRDVFHVWASGKETFKRTDSEIRTVSEVERQQSTGSKDYISGVQVASWSSWSNEGTPYNCASWLPSPDTINLNQSFEQTRSCSQKQVSDRDIFDVWRSGKETLNRNEDRSQIITVTQTQDNTGSKDFIKTTRTEAWSAWADQNAPYGCNSWSPSPDTVNLAENFVQNRDCSQKQTRSLVM
;
A
#
# COMPACT_ATOMS: atom_id res chain seq x y z
N MET A 1 86.85 24.69 6.63
CA MET A 1 88.18 25.32 6.75
C MET A 1 88.97 24.51 7.76
N HIS A 2 90.22 24.23 7.40
CA HIS A 2 91.26 23.75 8.28
C HIS A 2 91.35 24.64 9.53
N GLY A 3 91.52 24.03 10.70
CA GLY A 3 91.70 24.79 11.94
C GLY A 3 92.27 23.89 13.03
N ALA A 4 93.59 23.74 13.04
CA ALA A 4 94.34 23.08 14.09
C ALA A 4 94.05 23.73 15.46
N THR A 5 93.80 22.92 16.49
CA THR A 5 93.74 23.39 17.88
C THR A 5 94.74 22.63 18.75
N VAL A 6 95.80 23.36 19.05
CA VAL A 6 96.88 23.22 20.02
C VAL A 6 96.54 22.43 21.30
N MET A 7 97.43 21.49 21.66
CA MET A 7 97.52 20.89 23.00
C MET A 7 97.78 21.98 24.06
N ARG A 8 96.93 22.08 25.09
CA ARG A 8 97.28 22.76 26.35
C ARG A 8 97.33 21.74 27.48
N LYS A 9 98.51 21.66 28.11
CA LYS A 9 98.82 20.93 29.34
C LYS A 9 97.79 21.24 30.43
N GLY A 10 97.38 20.18 31.13
CA GLY A 10 96.55 20.26 32.32
C GLY A 10 97.16 21.17 33.40
N ILE A 11 96.34 22.06 33.93
CA ILE A 11 96.63 22.85 35.12
C ILE A 11 95.78 22.26 36.25
N THR A 12 96.40 21.44 37.09
CA THR A 12 95.88 21.15 38.44
C THR A 12 95.75 22.47 39.21
N PRO A 13 94.56 22.85 39.71
CA PRO A 13 94.42 24.05 40.50
C PRO A 13 95.10 23.86 41.86
N ARG A 14 96.30 24.42 42.01
CA ARG A 14 96.91 24.63 43.33
C ARG A 14 95.94 25.48 44.14
N LYS A 15 95.54 25.00 45.32
CA LYS A 15 94.75 25.77 46.29
C LYS A 15 95.55 27.03 46.66
N VAL A 16 95.22 28.14 46.01
CA VAL A 16 95.73 29.46 46.38
C VAL A 16 94.90 29.91 47.57
N THR A 17 95.48 29.82 48.77
CA THR A 17 94.85 30.35 49.97
C THR A 17 94.77 31.88 49.88
N THR A 18 93.73 32.48 50.45
CA THR A 18 93.48 33.94 50.48
C THR A 18 94.71 34.72 50.97
N ALA A 19 95.53 34.13 51.83
CA ALA A 19 96.81 34.67 52.28
C ALA A 19 97.84 34.89 51.15
N THR A 20 97.87 34.02 50.14
CA THR A 20 98.79 34.09 48.99
C THR A 20 98.38 35.18 48.00
N VAL A 21 97.08 35.47 47.88
CA VAL A 21 96.55 36.54 47.02
C VAL A 21 96.76 37.92 47.66
N ILE A 22 96.53 38.03 48.99
CA ILE A 22 96.73 39.30 49.71
C ILE A 22 98.22 39.71 49.72
N MET A 23 99.15 38.75 49.80
CA MET A 23 100.59 39.04 49.68
C MET A 23 101.04 39.39 48.26
N ALA A 24 100.39 38.87 47.21
CA ALA A 24 100.70 39.23 45.82
C ALA A 24 100.12 40.59 45.41
N SER A 25 99.08 41.09 46.08
CA SER A 25 98.49 42.42 45.81
C SER A 25 99.20 43.57 46.51
N LEU A 26 99.96 43.31 47.59
CA LEU A 26 100.73 44.34 48.31
C LEU A 26 102.16 44.51 47.80
N MET A 27 102.64 43.55 47.02
CA MET A 27 103.99 43.56 46.42
C MET A 27 103.80 43.22 44.94
N GLY A 28 103.86 44.23 44.06
CA GLY A 28 103.77 44.00 42.62
C GLY A 28 104.89 43.06 42.15
N GLY A 29 104.59 41.78 42.01
CA GLY A 29 105.53 40.78 41.47
C GLY A 29 105.60 39.48 42.28
N SER A 30 105.44 38.37 41.56
CA SER A 30 105.30 36.97 42.01
C SER A 30 106.34 36.49 43.03
N ALA A 31 105.88 35.82 44.09
CA ALA A 31 106.73 35.08 45.02
C ALA A 31 106.59 33.56 44.82
N PHE A 32 107.70 32.93 44.41
CA PHE A 32 108.04 31.55 44.75
C PHE A 32 109.13 31.60 45.84
N ALA A 33 109.01 30.70 46.81
CA ALA A 33 109.70 30.72 48.09
C ALA A 33 110.98 29.85 48.12
N SER A 34 111.93 30.25 48.96
CA SER A 34 112.98 29.38 49.51
C SER A 34 113.31 29.87 50.93
N ASP A 35 113.37 28.93 51.87
CA ASP A 35 113.58 29.10 53.31
C ASP A 35 114.73 30.03 53.66
N LYS A 36 114.40 31.28 54.02
CA LYS A 36 115.20 32.13 54.92
C LYS A 36 114.23 32.95 55.74
N SER A 37 114.44 32.99 57.05
CA SER A 37 113.81 33.94 57.96
C SER A 37 113.83 35.35 57.37
N PHE A 38 112.67 35.93 57.10
CA PHE A 38 112.55 37.32 56.68
C PHE A 38 112.41 38.19 57.94
N VAL A 39 113.48 38.88 58.33
CA VAL A 39 113.41 39.98 59.30
C VAL A 39 112.99 41.22 58.53
N TYR A 40 111.77 41.68 58.74
CA TYR A 40 111.30 42.93 58.15
C TYR A 40 111.62 44.09 59.10
N ARG A 41 112.59 44.95 58.74
CA ARG A 41 112.73 46.30 59.32
C ARG A 41 112.16 47.31 58.34
N MET A 42 110.96 47.79 58.62
CA MET A 42 110.38 48.95 57.97
C MET A 42 110.79 50.19 58.78
N ALA A 43 111.67 51.02 58.24
CA ALA A 43 111.77 52.41 58.70
C ALA A 43 110.76 53.20 57.85
N VAL A 44 109.61 53.53 58.43
CA VAL A 44 108.60 54.39 57.81
C VAL A 44 108.29 55.50 58.79
N ASP A 45 108.77 56.69 58.46
CA ASP A 45 108.58 57.92 59.23
C ASP A 45 107.23 58.56 58.88
N GLY A 46 106.17 57.82 59.22
CA GLY A 46 104.78 58.15 58.95
C GLY A 46 103.90 57.00 59.41
N LYS A 47 103.08 57.23 60.45
CA LYS A 47 102.24 56.25 61.17
C LYS A 47 101.76 55.10 60.28
N VAL A 48 102.45 53.96 60.34
CA VAL A 48 101.91 52.70 59.85
C VAL A 48 100.83 52.26 60.84
N SER A 49 99.59 52.64 60.56
CA SER A 49 98.42 52.15 61.29
C SER A 49 98.18 50.69 60.89
N VAL A 50 98.93 49.76 61.48
CA VAL A 50 98.59 48.34 61.38
C VAL A 50 97.27 48.14 62.12
N PRO A 51 96.19 47.66 61.47
CA PRO A 51 94.94 47.39 62.16
C PRO A 51 95.21 46.43 63.33
N GLU A 52 94.73 46.81 64.52
CA GLU A 52 95.12 46.21 65.80
C GLU A 52 94.70 44.73 65.93
N TRP A 53 93.74 44.29 65.12
CA TRP A 53 93.23 42.93 65.09
C TRP A 53 92.81 42.57 63.66
N VAL A 54 93.36 41.47 63.13
CA VAL A 54 93.01 40.95 61.80
C VAL A 54 92.32 39.59 61.92
N THR A 55 91.26 39.36 61.15
CA THR A 55 90.56 38.08 61.14
C THR A 55 91.38 37.04 60.38
N ILE A 56 91.78 35.96 61.06
CA ILE A 56 92.59 34.89 60.47
C ILE A 56 91.79 33.62 60.19
N ASN A 57 90.69 33.39 60.91
CA ASN A 57 89.80 32.26 60.73
C ASN A 57 88.42 32.55 61.35
N TYR A 58 87.46 31.65 61.14
CA TYR A 58 86.16 31.67 61.80
C TYR A 58 85.90 30.34 62.49
N VAL A 59 85.29 30.39 63.67
CA VAL A 59 84.61 29.25 64.27
C VAL A 59 83.17 29.29 63.79
N TYR A 60 82.76 28.25 63.06
CA TYR A 60 81.41 28.14 62.51
C TYR A 60 80.55 27.25 63.39
N GLY A 61 79.39 27.77 63.79
CA GLY A 61 78.31 26.95 64.35
C GLY A 61 77.59 26.14 63.26
N ASN A 62 76.65 25.30 63.70
CA ASN A 62 75.79 24.56 62.79
C ASN A 62 74.78 25.49 62.11
N TRP A 63 74.46 25.20 60.86
CA TRP A 63 73.35 25.86 60.17
C TRP A 63 72.02 25.40 60.78
N GLY A 64 71.20 26.34 61.24
CA GLY A 64 69.83 26.12 61.68
C GLY A 64 68.83 26.78 60.74
N ASN A 65 67.72 26.11 60.48
CA ASN A 65 66.61 26.68 59.70
C ASN A 65 65.97 27.84 60.47
N VAL A 66 65.64 28.91 59.77
CA VAL A 66 64.94 30.07 60.32
C VAL A 66 63.64 30.27 59.56
N GLY A 67 62.51 30.24 60.30
CA GLY A 67 61.18 30.36 59.73
C GLY A 67 60.79 29.20 58.80
N SER A 68 59.65 29.36 58.13
CA SER A 68 59.14 28.40 57.15
C SER A 68 59.81 28.56 55.78
N PRO A 69 59.80 27.52 54.92
CA PRO A 69 60.19 27.65 53.52
C PRO A 69 59.41 28.77 52.81
N HIS A 70 60.07 29.48 51.89
CA HIS A 70 59.52 30.64 51.18
C HIS A 70 60.02 30.69 49.74
N SER A 71 59.51 31.64 48.94
CA SER A 71 59.87 31.80 47.52
C SER A 71 59.76 30.50 46.71
N CYS A 72 58.67 29.77 46.91
CA CYS A 72 58.44 28.48 46.28
C CYS A 72 58.07 28.62 44.81
N GLN A 73 58.55 27.68 43.99
CA GLN A 73 58.07 27.46 42.63
C GLN A 73 56.68 26.83 42.62
N ASP A 74 56.07 26.78 41.44
CA ASP A 74 54.83 26.04 41.21
C ASP A 74 55.01 24.55 41.47
N TRP A 75 53.91 23.89 41.81
CA TRP A 75 53.88 22.44 41.99
C TRP A 75 54.09 21.74 40.64
N VAL A 76 55.06 20.82 40.61
CA VAL A 76 55.31 19.94 39.47
C VAL A 76 54.26 18.83 39.44
N ALA A 77 53.95 18.34 38.23
CA ALA A 77 52.85 17.41 37.92
C ALA A 77 51.46 18.00 38.22
N PRO A 78 50.97 18.94 37.38
CA PRO A 78 49.61 19.46 37.47
C PRO A 78 48.56 18.33 37.52
N THR A 79 47.46 18.55 38.24
CA THR A 79 46.46 17.50 38.47
C THR A 79 45.78 17.02 37.19
N ASP A 80 45.67 17.86 36.16
CA ASP A 80 45.10 17.53 34.85
C ASP A 80 46.00 16.65 33.98
N THR A 81 47.18 16.28 34.48
CA THR A 81 48.07 15.30 33.82
C THR A 81 47.92 13.88 34.37
N VAL A 82 47.23 13.72 35.50
CA VAL A 82 47.00 12.42 36.19
C VAL A 82 45.53 12.05 36.11
N ASP A 83 45.24 10.76 35.93
CA ASP A 83 43.88 10.27 35.73
C ASP A 83 42.94 10.55 36.89
N TRP A 84 41.69 10.85 36.53
CA TRP A 84 40.66 11.25 37.49
C TRP A 84 40.54 10.24 38.63
N GLY A 85 40.67 10.73 39.86
CA GLY A 85 40.55 9.91 41.07
C GLY A 85 41.83 9.17 41.48
N GLU A 86 42.88 9.15 40.65
CA GLU A 86 44.16 8.57 41.04
C GLU A 86 44.91 9.48 42.03
N SER A 87 45.36 8.89 43.14
CA SER A 87 46.17 9.60 44.13
C SER A 87 47.63 9.67 43.70
N PHE A 88 48.24 10.85 43.76
CA PHE A 88 49.65 11.04 43.48
C PHE A 88 50.28 12.11 44.39
N GLN A 89 51.61 12.22 44.37
CA GLN A 89 52.32 13.27 45.10
C GLN A 89 52.84 14.34 44.15
N GLN A 90 52.56 15.60 44.49
CA GLN A 90 53.20 16.75 43.86
C GLN A 90 54.43 17.16 44.65
N SER A 91 55.42 17.72 43.95
CA SER A 91 56.61 18.30 44.56
C SER A 91 56.81 19.74 44.08
N ARG A 92 57.31 20.61 44.95
CA ARG A 92 57.78 21.95 44.57
C ARG A 92 59.10 22.28 45.23
N LEU A 93 59.89 23.13 44.58
CA LEU A 93 61.14 23.63 45.12
C LEU A 93 60.89 24.95 45.86
N CYS A 94 61.35 25.05 47.10
CA CYS A 94 61.30 26.25 47.92
C CYS A 94 62.71 26.64 48.38
N LYS A 95 62.86 27.88 48.84
CA LYS A 95 64.05 28.32 49.56
C LYS A 95 63.83 28.19 51.07
N GLN A 96 64.85 27.74 51.79
CA GLN A 96 64.91 27.74 53.23
C GLN A 96 66.08 28.62 53.66
N THR A 97 65.77 29.69 54.40
CA THR A 97 66.82 30.49 55.05
C THR A 97 67.41 29.68 56.19
N GLN A 98 68.73 29.60 56.19
CA GLN A 98 69.51 29.04 57.28
C GLN A 98 70.43 30.11 57.84
N ASN A 99 70.54 30.14 59.16
CA ASN A 99 71.49 30.99 59.84
C ASN A 99 72.48 30.13 60.64
N ARG A 100 73.70 30.62 60.78
CA ARG A 100 74.68 30.06 61.72
C ARG A 100 75.38 31.18 62.46
N ALA A 101 75.88 30.86 63.64
CA ALA A 101 76.83 31.71 64.33
C ALA A 101 78.20 31.64 63.64
N GLU A 102 78.81 32.78 63.37
CA GLU A 102 80.18 32.89 62.90
C GLU A 102 80.96 33.76 63.89
N THR A 103 81.89 33.16 64.63
CA THR A 103 82.75 33.89 65.56
C THR A 103 84.14 34.05 64.94
N PRO A 104 84.57 35.27 64.57
CA PRO A 104 85.88 35.47 63.99
C PRO A 104 86.97 35.27 65.05
N ILE A 105 88.02 34.53 64.70
CA ILE A 105 89.26 34.49 65.48
C ILE A 105 90.13 35.63 64.99
N LEU A 106 90.30 36.62 65.87
CA LEU A 106 91.10 37.81 65.64
C LEU A 106 92.52 37.54 66.12
N PHE A 107 93.50 37.84 65.28
CA PHE A 107 94.92 37.77 65.62
C PHE A 107 95.52 39.16 65.67
N ASN A 108 96.28 39.45 66.72
CA ASN A 108 97.07 40.65 66.79
C ASN A 108 98.52 40.31 66.36
N PRO A 109 98.99 40.82 65.21
CA PRO A 109 100.32 40.49 64.69
C PRO A 109 101.47 41.05 65.54
N VAL A 110 101.21 42.03 66.41
CA VAL A 110 102.19 42.63 67.32
C VAL A 110 102.29 41.83 68.62
N LEU A 111 101.14 41.50 69.23
CA LEU A 111 101.08 40.78 70.51
C LEU A 111 101.23 39.26 70.37
N LYS A 112 101.08 38.72 69.15
CA LYS A 112 101.08 37.28 68.84
C LYS A 112 100.02 36.47 69.60
N THR A 113 98.94 37.12 70.03
CA THR A 113 97.81 36.50 70.74
C THR A 113 96.57 36.47 69.86
N THR A 114 95.71 35.47 70.08
CA THR A 114 94.38 35.37 69.46
C THR A 114 93.28 35.67 70.47
N LYS A 115 92.19 36.30 70.02
CA LYS A 115 90.94 36.42 70.78
C LYS A 115 89.74 36.16 69.87
N GLU A 116 88.61 35.80 70.45
CA GLU A 116 87.34 35.76 69.74
C GLU A 116 86.76 37.18 69.59
N GLY A 117 86.26 37.50 68.41
CA GLY A 117 85.48 38.71 68.18
C GLY A 117 83.99 38.49 68.48
N SER A 118 83.19 39.53 68.25
CA SER A 118 81.74 39.42 68.39
C SER A 118 81.17 38.42 67.37
N THR A 119 80.34 37.50 67.86
CA THR A 119 79.62 36.56 66.99
C THR A 119 78.69 37.32 66.06
N ILE A 120 78.85 37.09 64.76
CA ILE A 120 77.95 37.60 63.73
C ILE A 120 77.08 36.46 63.20
N THR A 121 75.96 36.80 62.56
CA THR A 121 75.08 35.81 61.93
C THR A 121 75.44 35.69 60.46
N GLY A 122 75.95 34.53 60.06
CA GLY A 122 76.01 34.15 58.66
C GLY A 122 74.63 33.68 58.21
N SER A 123 74.16 34.15 57.05
CA SER A 123 72.86 33.76 56.48
C SER A 123 73.01 33.28 55.05
N ARG A 124 72.24 32.25 54.69
CA ARG A 124 72.15 31.74 53.32
C ARG A 124 70.77 31.17 53.05
N ASP A 125 70.41 31.11 51.77
CA ASP A 125 69.29 30.30 51.32
C ASP A 125 69.79 28.98 50.73
N VAL A 126 69.18 27.89 51.16
CA VAL A 126 69.35 26.57 50.54
C VAL A 126 68.04 26.14 49.89
N SER A 127 68.13 25.26 48.89
CA SER A 127 66.93 24.69 48.27
C SER A 127 66.38 23.54 49.13
N THR A 128 65.08 23.53 49.34
CA THR A 128 64.35 22.43 49.99
C THR A 128 63.16 22.03 49.14
N THR A 129 62.81 20.75 49.14
CA THR A 129 61.67 20.22 48.39
C THR A 129 60.50 19.98 49.34
N GLU A 130 59.33 20.48 48.98
CA GLU A 130 58.08 20.15 49.67
C GLU A 130 57.28 19.14 48.85
N PHE A 131 56.50 18.31 49.55
CA PHE A 131 55.61 17.32 48.96
C PHE A 131 54.19 17.51 49.49
N ARG A 132 53.20 17.24 48.64
CA ARG A 132 51.79 17.16 49.08
C ARG A 132 51.04 16.05 48.35
N PRO A 133 50.06 15.41 49.00
CA PRO A 133 49.12 14.54 48.29
C PRO A 133 48.22 15.38 47.37
N ALA A 134 47.90 14.84 46.20
CA ALA A 134 46.96 15.39 45.24
C ALA A 134 46.16 14.26 44.57
N ILE A 135 45.05 14.62 43.93
CA ILE A 135 44.21 13.71 43.16
C ILE A 135 44.21 14.18 41.70
N GLY A 136 44.34 13.25 40.77
CA GLY A 136 44.28 13.54 39.34
C GLY A 136 42.91 14.07 38.92
N THR A 137 42.91 14.96 37.93
CA THR A 137 41.73 15.61 37.35
C THR A 137 41.67 15.45 35.83
N ARG A 138 42.55 14.65 35.23
CA ARG A 138 42.49 14.32 33.81
C ARG A 138 41.30 13.40 33.55
N ASP A 139 40.31 13.92 32.86
CA ASP A 139 39.11 13.16 32.56
C ASP A 139 39.33 12.21 31.37
N TYR A 140 38.71 11.04 31.43
CA TYR A 140 38.77 10.02 30.38
C TYR A 140 37.44 9.27 30.29
N ILE A 141 37.20 8.59 29.17
CA ILE A 141 35.99 7.79 28.97
C ILE A 141 36.15 6.48 29.75
N ASP A 142 35.30 6.28 30.75
CA ASP A 142 35.29 5.12 31.65
C ASP A 142 34.16 4.12 31.30
N GLY A 143 33.24 4.52 30.41
CA GLY A 143 32.22 3.60 29.93
C GLY A 143 31.21 4.19 28.98
N GLU A 144 30.13 3.43 28.79
CA GLU A 144 28.99 3.81 27.97
C GLU A 144 27.70 3.53 28.72
N ARG A 145 26.75 4.46 28.60
CA ARG A 145 25.39 4.29 29.09
C ARG A 145 24.44 4.42 27.92
N ALA A 146 23.55 3.44 27.75
CA ALA A 146 22.47 3.51 26.78
C ALA A 146 21.15 3.85 27.49
N ASN A 147 20.38 4.77 26.91
CA ASN A 147 18.98 4.95 27.29
C ASN A 147 18.17 3.67 26.97
N ALA A 148 17.00 3.55 27.60
CA ALA A 148 16.00 2.60 27.14
C ALA A 148 15.57 2.95 25.71
N PHE A 149 15.23 1.92 24.92
CA PHE A 149 14.60 2.17 23.62
C PHE A 149 13.26 2.88 23.78
N SER A 150 12.97 3.79 22.85
CA SER A 150 11.65 4.35 22.67
C SER A 150 10.63 3.26 22.31
N SER A 151 9.34 3.59 22.45
CA SER A 151 8.28 2.75 21.92
C SER A 151 8.42 2.61 20.40
N TRP A 152 8.09 1.43 19.88
CA TRP A 152 7.95 1.25 18.43
C TRP A 152 6.97 2.27 17.85
N SER A 153 7.40 2.98 16.82
CA SER A 153 6.57 3.94 16.08
C SER A 153 6.58 3.59 14.60
N ARG A 154 5.54 4.01 13.88
CA ARG A 154 5.40 3.71 12.45
C ARG A 154 6.48 4.43 11.65
N SER A 155 7.22 3.68 10.83
CA SER A 155 8.25 4.23 9.94
C SER A 155 7.90 4.12 8.46
N SER A 156 6.87 3.37 8.07
CA SER A 156 6.42 3.25 6.68
C SER A 156 4.90 3.30 6.52
N ALA A 157 4.44 3.60 5.31
CA ALA A 157 3.09 3.27 4.88
C ALA A 157 2.88 1.74 4.83
N ASN A 158 1.63 1.29 4.74
CA ASN A 158 1.32 -0.13 4.53
C ASN A 158 1.75 -0.54 3.11
N TYR A 159 2.36 -1.72 2.99
CA TYR A 159 2.86 -2.28 1.73
C TYR A 159 2.68 -3.80 1.69
N GLY A 160 2.91 -4.41 0.53
CA GLY A 160 2.80 -5.87 0.38
C GLY A 160 1.40 -6.41 0.71
N CYS A 161 0.37 -5.61 0.49
CA CYS A 161 -1.00 -5.94 0.86
C CYS A 161 -1.55 -7.09 0.02
N GLY A 162 -2.23 -8.03 0.68
CA GLY A 162 -3.05 -9.04 0.02
C GLY A 162 -4.27 -8.43 -0.68
N SER A 163 -4.97 -9.27 -1.44
CA SER A 163 -6.25 -8.89 -2.06
C SER A 163 -7.33 -8.68 -0.99
N TRP A 164 -8.23 -7.73 -1.24
CA TRP A 164 -9.42 -7.55 -0.44
C TRP A 164 -10.32 -8.80 -0.50
N SER A 165 -10.76 -9.27 0.67
CA SER A 165 -11.65 -10.42 0.81
C SER A 165 -12.76 -10.14 1.83
N PRO A 166 -14.00 -10.59 1.59
CA PRO A 166 -14.47 -11.30 0.38
C PRO A 166 -14.52 -10.38 -0.85
N LYS A 167 -14.66 -10.93 -2.06
CA LYS A 167 -14.74 -10.11 -3.28
C LYS A 167 -16.19 -9.65 -3.54
N PRO A 168 -16.43 -8.49 -4.18
CA PRO A 168 -17.79 -8.00 -4.43
C PRO A 168 -18.65 -8.96 -5.27
N ASP A 169 -18.06 -9.70 -6.20
CA ASP A 169 -18.73 -10.68 -7.08
C ASP A 169 -19.11 -11.99 -6.37
N GLU A 170 -18.66 -12.18 -5.12
CA GLU A 170 -19.09 -13.28 -4.26
C GLU A 170 -20.32 -12.90 -3.42
N ILE A 171 -20.60 -11.60 -3.28
CA ILE A 171 -21.64 -11.03 -2.42
C ILE A 171 -22.81 -10.53 -3.26
N ASN A 172 -24.04 -10.86 -2.83
CA ASN A 172 -25.27 -10.51 -3.54
C ASN A 172 -25.40 -9.01 -3.83
N LEU A 173 -25.94 -8.68 -5.00
CA LEU A 173 -26.09 -7.31 -5.49
C LEU A 173 -26.80 -6.42 -4.46
N PHE A 174 -26.22 -5.24 -4.22
CA PHE A 174 -26.68 -4.23 -3.25
C PHE A 174 -26.56 -4.61 -1.76
N GLN A 175 -25.98 -5.77 -1.42
CA GLN A 175 -25.69 -6.13 -0.04
C GLN A 175 -24.40 -5.44 0.43
N ASN A 176 -24.46 -4.69 1.52
CA ASN A 176 -23.28 -4.08 2.14
C ASN A 176 -22.47 -5.12 2.91
N PHE A 177 -21.15 -5.04 2.81
CA PHE A 177 -20.23 -5.92 3.53
C PHE A 177 -18.89 -5.25 3.81
N THR A 178 -18.13 -5.80 4.76
CA THR A 178 -16.78 -5.31 5.09
C THR A 178 -15.74 -6.21 4.44
N GLN A 179 -14.85 -5.60 3.66
CA GLN A 179 -13.65 -6.26 3.15
C GLN A 179 -12.51 -6.09 4.13
N SER A 180 -11.63 -7.10 4.18
CA SER A 180 -10.37 -7.03 4.90
C SER A 180 -9.21 -7.46 4.01
N ARG A 181 -8.03 -6.90 4.27
CA ARG A 181 -6.77 -7.36 3.70
C ARG A 181 -5.66 -7.25 4.73
N THR A 182 -4.69 -8.15 4.63
CA THR A 182 -3.47 -8.09 5.45
C THR A 182 -2.38 -7.38 4.67
N CYS A 183 -1.75 -6.40 5.30
CA CYS A 183 -0.60 -5.66 4.79
C CYS A 183 0.59 -5.82 5.74
N SER A 184 1.78 -5.51 5.25
CA SER A 184 2.98 -5.31 6.06
C SER A 184 3.19 -3.82 6.32
N LYS A 185 3.78 -3.50 7.47
CA LYS A 185 4.29 -2.16 7.78
C LYS A 185 5.58 -2.27 8.57
N ASP A 186 6.43 -1.26 8.45
CA ASP A 186 7.63 -1.15 9.26
C ASP A 186 7.40 -0.23 10.45
N GLU A 187 7.95 -0.66 11.58
CA GLU A 187 8.05 0.12 12.80
C GLU A 187 9.53 0.32 13.13
N MET A 188 9.84 1.48 13.71
CA MET A 188 11.18 1.85 14.15
C MET A 188 11.16 2.26 15.62
N ARG A 189 12.23 1.97 16.33
CA ARG A 189 12.52 2.55 17.65
C ARG A 189 13.98 2.96 17.73
N THR A 190 14.28 3.88 18.64
CA THR A 190 15.60 4.48 18.81
C THR A 190 16.00 4.58 20.27
N ARG A 191 17.30 4.66 20.54
CA ARG A 191 17.85 5.03 21.85
C ARG A 191 19.13 5.83 21.67
N ASP A 192 19.41 6.73 22.60
CA ASP A 192 20.67 7.44 22.64
C ASP A 192 21.69 6.73 23.53
N VAL A 193 22.94 6.75 23.09
CA VAL A 193 24.10 6.20 23.80
C VAL A 193 25.03 7.36 24.14
N PHE A 194 25.51 7.38 25.38
CA PHE A 194 26.38 8.42 25.92
C PHE A 194 27.72 7.82 26.33
N HIS A 195 28.80 8.56 26.13
CA HIS A 195 30.04 8.33 26.85
C HIS A 195 29.85 8.76 28.31
N VAL A 196 30.29 7.89 29.23
CA VAL A 196 30.40 8.19 30.65
C VAL A 196 31.87 8.45 30.93
N TRP A 197 32.16 9.66 31.41
CA TRP A 197 33.49 10.07 31.79
C TRP A 197 33.80 9.65 33.23
N ALA A 198 35.06 9.48 33.58
CA ALA A 198 35.48 9.12 34.95
C ALA A 198 35.00 10.15 36.00
N SER A 199 34.81 11.40 35.59
CA SER A 199 34.19 12.46 36.41
C SER A 199 32.67 12.29 36.65
N GLY A 200 32.02 11.35 35.97
CA GLY A 200 30.56 11.17 35.95
C GLY A 200 29.83 12.06 34.94
N LYS A 201 30.54 12.94 34.23
CA LYS A 201 29.96 13.70 33.12
C LYS A 201 29.50 12.76 32.01
N GLU A 202 28.42 13.11 31.33
CA GLU A 202 27.96 12.40 30.15
C GLU A 202 28.05 13.28 28.90
N THR A 203 28.47 12.68 27.79
CA THR A 203 28.47 13.33 26.47
C THR A 203 27.85 12.40 25.44
N PHE A 204 26.99 12.95 24.56
CA PHE A 204 26.34 12.19 23.50
C PHE A 204 27.37 11.49 22.61
N LYS A 205 27.13 10.21 22.30
CA LYS A 205 27.97 9.41 21.41
C LYS A 205 27.25 9.14 20.09
N ARG A 206 26.07 8.53 20.14
CA ARG A 206 25.29 8.13 18.95
C ARG A 206 23.84 7.80 19.32
N THR A 207 23.02 7.63 18.28
CA THR A 207 21.67 7.05 18.38
C THR A 207 21.67 5.68 17.71
N ASP A 208 21.27 4.64 18.44
CA ASP A 208 21.02 3.32 17.88
C ASP A 208 19.57 3.26 17.38
N SER A 209 19.31 2.57 16.26
CA SER A 209 17.97 2.34 15.73
C SER A 209 17.72 0.87 15.42
N GLU A 210 16.47 0.44 15.59
CA GLU A 210 16.00 -0.89 15.20
C GLU A 210 14.75 -0.73 14.34
N ILE A 211 14.63 -1.61 13.33
CA ILE A 211 13.46 -1.68 12.44
C ILE A 211 12.90 -3.10 12.52
N ARG A 212 11.57 -3.22 12.54
CA ARG A 212 10.86 -4.48 12.38
C ARG A 212 9.71 -4.33 11.41
N THR A 213 9.39 -5.41 10.70
CA THR A 213 8.18 -5.51 9.90
C THR A 213 7.11 -6.25 10.69
N VAL A 214 5.90 -5.71 10.73
CA VAL A 214 4.73 -6.31 11.36
C VAL A 214 3.55 -6.35 10.40
N SER A 215 2.60 -7.26 10.64
CA SER A 215 1.36 -7.34 9.88
C SER A 215 0.29 -6.40 10.44
N GLU A 216 -0.42 -5.72 9.57
CA GLU A 216 -1.56 -4.85 9.88
C GLU A 216 -2.78 -5.28 9.05
N VAL A 217 -3.97 -5.24 9.64
CA VAL A 217 -5.21 -5.58 8.94
C VAL A 217 -5.97 -4.30 8.60
N GLU A 218 -6.13 -4.04 7.32
CA GLU A 218 -7.00 -2.96 6.84
C GLU A 218 -8.42 -3.47 6.61
N ARG A 219 -9.39 -2.58 6.81
CA ARG A 219 -10.81 -2.85 6.59
C ARG A 219 -11.44 -1.71 5.80
N GLN A 220 -12.35 -2.05 4.89
CA GLN A 220 -13.15 -1.08 4.14
C GLN A 220 -14.58 -1.60 3.93
N GLN A 221 -15.53 -0.67 3.78
CA GLN A 221 -16.89 -1.03 3.36
C GLN A 221 -16.92 -1.21 1.84
N SER A 222 -17.74 -2.15 1.38
CA SER A 222 -18.02 -2.40 -0.03
C SER A 222 -19.46 -2.89 -0.21
N THR A 223 -19.91 -2.97 -1.46
CA THR A 223 -21.25 -3.41 -1.83
C THR A 223 -21.14 -4.53 -2.84
N GLY A 224 -21.92 -5.60 -2.64
CA GLY A 224 -21.92 -6.78 -3.50
C GLY A 224 -22.35 -6.45 -4.92
N SER A 225 -21.78 -7.17 -5.88
CA SER A 225 -22.01 -7.06 -7.32
C SER A 225 -22.50 -8.36 -7.95
N LYS A 226 -22.73 -9.42 -7.16
CA LYS A 226 -23.26 -10.69 -7.64
C LYS A 226 -24.75 -10.56 -7.93
N ASP A 227 -25.10 -10.45 -9.21
CA ASP A 227 -26.50 -10.44 -9.62
C ASP A 227 -27.12 -11.84 -9.47
N TYR A 228 -28.43 -11.86 -9.22
CA TYR A 228 -29.19 -13.09 -8.98
C TYR A 228 -30.64 -12.90 -9.41
N ILE A 229 -31.31 -14.01 -9.73
CA ILE A 229 -32.73 -14.02 -10.07
C ILE A 229 -33.53 -13.67 -8.81
N SER A 230 -34.29 -12.57 -8.89
CA SER A 230 -35.07 -12.02 -7.78
C SER A 230 -36.58 -12.23 -7.96
N GLY A 231 -37.02 -12.54 -9.17
CA GLY A 231 -38.43 -12.76 -9.48
C GLY A 231 -38.62 -13.29 -10.90
N VAL A 232 -39.90 -13.40 -11.29
CA VAL A 232 -40.33 -13.87 -12.60
C VAL A 232 -41.39 -12.90 -13.13
N GLN A 233 -41.28 -12.53 -14.41
CA GLN A 233 -42.27 -11.75 -15.13
C GLN A 233 -42.95 -12.62 -16.18
N VAL A 234 -44.28 -12.62 -16.18
CA VAL A 234 -45.09 -13.42 -17.10
C VAL A 234 -45.75 -12.48 -18.09
N ALA A 235 -45.42 -12.62 -19.38
CA ALA A 235 -46.06 -11.84 -20.43
C ALA A 235 -47.52 -12.27 -20.64
N SER A 236 -48.31 -11.36 -21.21
CA SER A 236 -49.65 -11.68 -21.69
C SER A 236 -49.59 -12.69 -22.83
N TRP A 237 -50.63 -13.50 -22.95
CA TRP A 237 -50.84 -14.34 -24.13
C TRP A 237 -50.93 -13.50 -25.40
N SER A 238 -50.27 -13.95 -26.47
CA SER A 238 -50.45 -13.41 -27.81
C SER A 238 -51.89 -13.64 -28.29
N SER A 239 -52.33 -12.81 -29.22
CA SER A 239 -53.63 -12.97 -29.87
C SER A 239 -53.70 -14.34 -30.55
N TRP A 240 -54.86 -14.99 -30.50
CA TRP A 240 -55.09 -16.23 -31.23
C TRP A 240 -54.84 -16.04 -32.72
N SER A 241 -54.02 -16.91 -33.30
CA SER A 241 -53.73 -16.93 -34.74
C SER A 241 -54.14 -18.28 -35.34
N ASN A 242 -54.62 -18.26 -36.59
CA ASN A 242 -55.03 -19.47 -37.28
C ASN A 242 -53.79 -20.26 -37.70
N GLU A 243 -53.74 -21.54 -37.32
CA GLU A 243 -52.71 -22.47 -37.76
C GLU A 243 -53.26 -23.34 -38.89
N GLY A 244 -52.77 -23.12 -40.11
CA GLY A 244 -53.21 -23.84 -41.30
C GLY A 244 -54.62 -23.45 -41.80
N THR A 245 -55.13 -24.20 -42.79
CA THR A 245 -56.46 -23.98 -43.38
C THR A 245 -57.57 -24.72 -42.63
N PRO A 246 -58.84 -24.29 -42.74
CA PRO A 246 -59.98 -25.01 -42.17
C PRO A 246 -60.03 -26.48 -42.63
N TYR A 247 -60.37 -27.37 -41.71
CA TYR A 247 -60.39 -28.83 -41.92
C TYR A 247 -61.63 -29.47 -41.26
N ASN A 248 -61.84 -30.78 -41.50
CA ASN A 248 -63.00 -31.52 -40.99
C ASN A 248 -64.33 -30.79 -41.27
N CYS A 249 -64.50 -30.32 -42.50
CA CYS A 249 -65.69 -29.58 -42.91
C CYS A 249 -66.89 -30.50 -43.08
N ALA A 250 -68.03 -30.07 -42.57
CA ALA A 250 -69.33 -30.66 -42.89
C ALA A 250 -69.65 -30.51 -44.38
N SER A 251 -70.63 -31.29 -44.86
CA SER A 251 -71.19 -31.12 -46.19
C SER A 251 -71.80 -29.73 -46.37
N TRP A 252 -71.71 -29.21 -47.59
CA TRP A 252 -72.38 -27.95 -47.96
C TRP A 252 -73.90 -28.10 -47.87
N LEU A 253 -74.56 -27.17 -47.17
CA LEU A 253 -76.00 -27.13 -47.00
C LEU A 253 -76.57 -25.76 -47.42
N PRO A 254 -77.75 -25.71 -48.08
CA PRO A 254 -78.54 -26.86 -48.52
C PRO A 254 -77.89 -27.61 -49.69
N SER A 255 -78.25 -28.87 -49.91
CA SER A 255 -77.71 -29.66 -51.02
C SER A 255 -78.33 -29.19 -52.35
N PRO A 256 -77.59 -29.11 -53.48
CA PRO A 256 -78.12 -28.60 -54.74
C PRO A 256 -79.35 -29.33 -55.27
N ASP A 257 -79.47 -30.63 -54.97
CA ASP A 257 -80.62 -31.49 -55.32
C ASP A 257 -81.90 -31.18 -54.53
N THR A 258 -81.82 -30.32 -53.51
CA THR A 258 -82.98 -29.82 -52.76
C THR A 258 -83.53 -28.52 -53.33
N ILE A 259 -82.75 -27.82 -54.17
CA ILE A 259 -83.07 -26.50 -54.76
C ILE A 259 -83.38 -26.65 -56.25
N ASN A 260 -84.43 -25.97 -56.72
CA ASN A 260 -84.92 -26.09 -58.10
C ASN A 260 -83.84 -25.76 -59.14
N LEU A 261 -83.87 -26.48 -60.27
CA LEU A 261 -82.93 -26.33 -61.36
C LEU A 261 -82.74 -24.86 -61.78
N ASN A 262 -81.49 -24.42 -61.89
CA ASN A 262 -81.07 -23.05 -62.26
C ASN A 262 -81.41 -21.93 -61.26
N GLN A 263 -81.90 -22.24 -60.06
CA GLN A 263 -82.07 -21.25 -59.00
C GLN A 263 -80.74 -21.04 -58.26
N SER A 264 -80.27 -19.79 -58.16
CA SER A 264 -79.08 -19.44 -57.37
C SER A 264 -79.38 -19.48 -55.88
N PHE A 265 -78.44 -19.99 -55.08
CA PHE A 265 -78.54 -20.02 -53.64
C PHE A 265 -77.16 -20.05 -52.98
N GLU A 266 -77.07 -19.61 -51.72
CA GLU A 266 -75.85 -19.68 -50.92
C GLU A 266 -75.81 -21.00 -50.14
N GLN A 267 -74.68 -21.68 -50.21
CA GLN A 267 -74.36 -22.83 -49.38
C GLN A 267 -73.49 -22.40 -48.21
N THR A 268 -73.73 -22.99 -47.05
CA THR A 268 -72.90 -22.84 -45.88
C THR A 268 -72.39 -24.20 -45.41
N ARG A 269 -71.19 -24.22 -44.82
CA ARG A 269 -70.68 -25.38 -44.10
C ARG A 269 -69.90 -24.96 -42.88
N SER A 270 -69.94 -25.79 -41.84
CA SER A 270 -69.09 -25.63 -40.65
C SER A 270 -67.80 -26.41 -40.84
N CYS A 271 -66.66 -25.79 -40.57
CA CYS A 271 -65.34 -26.41 -40.55
C CYS A 271 -64.68 -26.19 -39.19
N SER A 272 -63.75 -27.06 -38.83
CA SER A 272 -62.86 -26.86 -37.68
C SER A 272 -61.66 -25.99 -38.09
N GLN A 273 -61.25 -25.07 -37.23
CA GLN A 273 -60.05 -24.24 -37.39
C GLN A 273 -59.20 -24.34 -36.12
N LYS A 274 -57.95 -24.79 -36.28
CA LYS A 274 -56.97 -24.79 -35.19
C LYS A 274 -56.44 -23.37 -35.01
N GLN A 275 -56.35 -22.92 -33.77
CA GLN A 275 -55.72 -21.67 -33.40
C GLN A 275 -54.63 -21.89 -32.35
N VAL A 276 -53.57 -21.10 -32.43
CA VAL A 276 -52.45 -21.10 -31.47
C VAL A 276 -52.24 -19.72 -30.87
N SER A 277 -51.72 -19.71 -29.65
CA SER A 277 -51.38 -18.55 -28.85
C SER A 277 -50.22 -18.94 -27.95
N ASP A 278 -49.28 -18.02 -27.78
CA ASP A 278 -48.02 -18.23 -27.06
C ASP A 278 -47.77 -17.08 -26.06
N ARG A 279 -46.88 -17.30 -25.10
CA ARG A 279 -46.39 -16.24 -24.20
C ARG A 279 -44.98 -16.53 -23.72
N ASP A 280 -44.24 -15.46 -23.46
CA ASP A 280 -42.91 -15.54 -22.85
C ASP A 280 -42.96 -15.37 -21.33
N ILE A 281 -42.03 -16.05 -20.65
CA ILE A 281 -41.77 -15.93 -19.22
C ILE A 281 -40.30 -15.54 -19.05
N PHE A 282 -40.06 -14.45 -18.34
CA PHE A 282 -38.74 -13.86 -18.13
C PHE A 282 -38.30 -14.02 -16.68
N ASP A 283 -37.02 -14.34 -16.49
CA ASP A 283 -36.36 -14.19 -15.18
C ASP A 283 -36.02 -12.72 -14.96
N VAL A 284 -36.41 -12.20 -13.80
CA VAL A 284 -36.12 -10.83 -13.37
C VAL A 284 -34.95 -10.83 -12.41
N TRP A 285 -33.82 -10.31 -12.87
CA TRP A 285 -32.60 -10.21 -12.09
C TRP A 285 -32.70 -9.05 -11.08
N ARG A 286 -31.93 -9.10 -9.99
CA ARG A 286 -31.94 -8.06 -8.97
C ARG A 286 -31.53 -6.69 -9.52
N SER A 287 -30.74 -6.66 -10.58
CA SER A 287 -30.38 -5.45 -11.33
C SER A 287 -31.53 -4.84 -12.15
N GLY A 288 -32.64 -5.56 -12.34
CA GLY A 288 -33.72 -5.19 -13.25
C GLY A 288 -33.53 -5.69 -14.68
N LYS A 289 -32.41 -6.38 -14.99
CA LYS A 289 -32.26 -7.11 -16.26
C LYS A 289 -33.32 -8.20 -16.34
N GLU A 290 -33.87 -8.41 -17.54
CA GLU A 290 -34.74 -9.54 -17.86
C GLU A 290 -34.03 -10.49 -18.82
N THR A 291 -34.20 -11.80 -18.63
CA THR A 291 -33.74 -12.84 -19.56
C THR A 291 -34.86 -13.82 -19.83
N LEU A 292 -35.04 -14.22 -21.10
CA LEU A 292 -36.05 -15.23 -21.46
C LEU A 292 -35.74 -16.54 -20.73
N ASN A 293 -36.67 -16.98 -19.88
CA ASN A 293 -36.60 -18.26 -19.17
C ASN A 293 -37.19 -19.35 -20.05
N ARG A 294 -38.44 -19.17 -20.49
CA ARG A 294 -39.16 -20.10 -21.37
C ARG A 294 -40.28 -19.43 -22.13
N ASN A 295 -40.77 -20.11 -23.17
CA ASN A 295 -42.01 -19.81 -23.88
C ASN A 295 -43.05 -20.91 -23.56
N GLU A 296 -44.32 -20.52 -23.45
CA GLU A 296 -45.45 -21.43 -23.27
C GLU A 296 -46.45 -21.27 -24.41
N ASP A 297 -46.87 -22.40 -24.98
CA ASP A 297 -47.85 -22.46 -26.06
C ASP A 297 -49.18 -23.05 -25.59
N ARG A 298 -50.27 -22.60 -26.19
CA ARG A 298 -51.59 -23.24 -26.09
C ARG A 298 -52.27 -23.28 -27.45
N SER A 299 -53.15 -24.26 -27.62
CA SER A 299 -53.97 -24.40 -28.82
C SER A 299 -55.43 -24.59 -28.46
N GLN A 300 -56.30 -24.16 -29.38
CA GLN A 300 -57.74 -24.41 -29.33
C GLN A 300 -58.25 -24.75 -30.72
N ILE A 301 -59.43 -25.37 -30.78
CA ILE A 301 -60.14 -25.62 -32.04
C ILE A 301 -61.45 -24.85 -31.96
N ILE A 302 -61.69 -23.99 -32.95
CA ILE A 302 -62.95 -23.26 -33.10
C ILE A 302 -63.71 -23.76 -34.34
N THR A 303 -65.02 -23.53 -34.35
CA THR A 303 -65.84 -23.75 -35.55
C THR A 303 -65.89 -22.47 -36.37
N VAL A 304 -65.59 -22.57 -37.67
CA VAL A 304 -65.72 -21.48 -38.63
C VAL A 304 -66.75 -21.84 -39.69
N THR A 305 -67.52 -20.85 -40.15
CA THR A 305 -68.49 -21.02 -41.23
C THR A 305 -67.86 -20.56 -42.53
N GLN A 306 -67.93 -21.40 -43.56
CA GLN A 306 -67.62 -21.02 -44.93
C GLN A 306 -68.93 -20.88 -45.71
N THR A 307 -68.95 -19.92 -46.64
CA THR A 307 -70.05 -19.68 -47.56
C THR A 307 -69.57 -19.80 -49.00
N GLN A 308 -70.43 -20.29 -49.89
CA GLN A 308 -70.19 -20.29 -51.34
C GLN A 308 -71.51 -20.18 -52.09
N ASP A 309 -71.49 -19.59 -53.28
CA ASP A 309 -72.64 -19.58 -54.18
C ASP A 309 -72.74 -20.89 -54.97
N ASN A 310 -73.96 -21.39 -55.19
CA ASN A 310 -74.22 -22.55 -56.04
C ASN A 310 -75.58 -22.43 -56.77
N THR A 311 -75.85 -23.32 -57.72
CA THR A 311 -77.12 -23.39 -58.46
C THR A 311 -77.83 -24.72 -58.22
N GLY A 312 -79.15 -24.67 -58.06
CA GLY A 312 -79.98 -25.85 -57.81
C GLY A 312 -79.94 -26.82 -58.98
N SER A 313 -80.00 -28.12 -58.67
CA SER A 313 -80.00 -29.22 -59.62
C SER A 313 -81.26 -30.09 -59.54
N LYS A 314 -82.22 -29.74 -58.65
CA LYS A 314 -83.48 -30.46 -58.51
C LYS A 314 -84.32 -30.27 -59.76
N ASP A 315 -84.42 -31.33 -60.55
CA ASP A 315 -85.35 -31.37 -61.66
C ASP A 315 -86.79 -31.33 -61.14
N PHE A 316 -87.65 -30.61 -61.84
CA PHE A 316 -89.04 -30.44 -61.47
C PHE A 316 -89.91 -30.44 -62.71
N ILE A 317 -91.11 -31.01 -62.58
CA ILE A 317 -92.09 -31.03 -63.66
C ILE A 317 -92.52 -29.58 -63.89
N LYS A 318 -91.94 -28.95 -64.90
CA LYS A 318 -92.29 -27.58 -65.29
C LYS A 318 -93.68 -27.54 -65.95
N THR A 319 -93.96 -28.50 -66.83
CA THR A 319 -95.24 -28.70 -67.51
C THR A 319 -95.40 -30.15 -67.96
N THR A 320 -96.63 -30.61 -68.15
CA THR A 320 -96.95 -31.90 -68.80
C THR A 320 -97.53 -31.65 -70.19
N ARG A 321 -97.16 -32.47 -71.18
CA ARG A 321 -97.74 -32.43 -72.53
C ARG A 321 -98.68 -33.62 -72.72
N THR A 322 -99.90 -33.36 -73.19
CA THR A 322 -100.83 -34.38 -73.69
C THR A 322 -100.77 -34.43 -75.21
N GLU A 323 -100.53 -35.62 -75.77
CA GLU A 323 -100.51 -35.83 -77.22
C GLU A 323 -101.91 -35.78 -77.85
N ALA A 324 -101.96 -35.56 -79.17
CA ALA A 324 -103.20 -35.44 -79.92
C ALA A 324 -103.86 -36.80 -80.17
N TRP A 325 -105.20 -36.82 -80.20
CA TRP A 325 -105.99 -37.99 -80.61
C TRP A 325 -105.90 -38.22 -82.12
N SER A 326 -105.96 -39.48 -82.57
CA SER A 326 -106.04 -39.82 -84.00
C SER A 326 -107.38 -39.37 -84.63
N ALA A 327 -107.42 -39.32 -85.97
CA ALA A 327 -108.68 -39.17 -86.71
C ALA A 327 -109.63 -40.36 -86.46
N TRP A 328 -110.94 -40.13 -86.59
CA TRP A 328 -111.95 -41.18 -86.49
C TRP A 328 -111.95 -42.08 -87.74
N ALA A 329 -112.04 -43.39 -87.55
CA ALA A 329 -112.08 -44.40 -88.61
C ALA A 329 -113.32 -45.29 -88.50
N ASP A 330 -113.95 -45.59 -89.63
CA ASP A 330 -115.13 -46.45 -89.75
C ASP A 330 -114.85 -47.90 -89.35
N GLN A 331 -115.73 -48.48 -88.54
CA GLN A 331 -115.63 -49.83 -88.01
C GLN A 331 -116.75 -50.71 -88.58
N ASN A 332 -116.36 -51.71 -89.37
CA ASN A 332 -117.25 -52.63 -90.12
C ASN A 332 -118.13 -51.94 -91.17
N ALA A 333 -118.88 -52.74 -91.93
CA ALA A 333 -119.77 -52.24 -92.97
C ALA A 333 -121.00 -51.50 -92.39
N PRO A 334 -121.61 -50.56 -93.14
CA PRO A 334 -122.81 -49.85 -92.72
C PRO A 334 -123.97 -50.80 -92.42
N TYR A 335 -124.72 -50.53 -91.35
CA TYR A 335 -125.82 -51.39 -90.88
C TYR A 335 -127.11 -50.60 -90.64
N GLY A 336 -128.22 -51.32 -90.47
CA GLY A 336 -129.53 -50.71 -90.22
C GLY A 336 -130.03 -49.89 -91.40
N CYS A 337 -129.72 -50.33 -92.63
CA CYS A 337 -130.12 -49.58 -93.82
C CYS A 337 -131.62 -49.65 -94.05
N ASN A 338 -132.25 -48.53 -94.37
CA ASN A 338 -133.66 -48.48 -94.74
C ASN A 338 -133.92 -49.17 -96.10
N SER A 339 -135.20 -49.42 -96.38
CA SER A 339 -135.65 -49.94 -97.67
C SER A 339 -135.28 -48.98 -98.81
N TRP A 340 -134.87 -49.53 -99.95
CA TRP A 340 -134.58 -48.76 -101.15
C TRP A 340 -135.82 -47.99 -101.63
N SER A 341 -135.65 -46.68 -101.88
CA SER A 341 -136.72 -45.76 -102.30
C SER A 341 -136.28 -44.94 -103.52
N PRO A 342 -137.17 -44.63 -104.49
CA PRO A 342 -138.59 -44.99 -104.55
C PRO A 342 -138.83 -46.47 -104.89
N SER A 343 -139.98 -47.02 -104.46
CA SER A 343 -140.36 -48.40 -104.79
C SER A 343 -140.62 -48.52 -106.31
N PRO A 344 -140.20 -49.62 -106.99
CA PRO A 344 -140.35 -49.75 -108.44
C PRO A 344 -141.78 -49.54 -108.96
N ASP A 345 -142.79 -49.91 -108.15
CA ASP A 345 -144.22 -49.80 -108.50
C ASP A 345 -144.74 -48.35 -108.53
N THR A 346 -143.90 -47.39 -108.14
CA THR A 346 -144.23 -45.94 -108.13
C THR A 346 -143.60 -45.18 -109.29
N VAL A 347 -142.98 -45.87 -110.24
CA VAL A 347 -142.31 -45.26 -111.41
C VAL A 347 -142.93 -45.78 -112.71
N ASN A 348 -143.18 -44.88 -113.66
CA ASN A 348 -143.87 -45.23 -114.91
C ASN A 348 -143.00 -46.12 -115.82
N LEU A 349 -143.65 -47.01 -116.58
CA LEU A 349 -142.98 -48.00 -117.41
C LEU A 349 -142.06 -47.33 -118.47
N ALA A 350 -140.80 -47.79 -118.53
CA ALA A 350 -139.71 -47.31 -119.41
C ALA A 350 -138.95 -46.03 -118.99
N GLU A 351 -139.10 -45.56 -117.74
CA GLU A 351 -138.20 -44.55 -117.15
C GLU A 351 -137.12 -45.18 -116.25
N ASN A 352 -135.90 -44.62 -116.29
CA ASN A 352 -134.80 -45.00 -115.39
C ASN A 352 -134.88 -44.19 -114.09
N PHE A 353 -134.76 -44.86 -112.94
CA PHE A 353 -134.64 -44.21 -111.63
C PHE A 353 -133.51 -44.83 -110.80
N VAL A 354 -132.96 -44.05 -109.87
CA VAL A 354 -131.95 -44.49 -108.91
C VAL A 354 -132.62 -44.65 -107.55
N GLN A 355 -132.39 -45.78 -106.91
CA GLN A 355 -132.81 -45.98 -105.53
C GLN A 355 -131.68 -45.59 -104.59
N ASN A 356 -132.03 -44.91 -103.50
CA ASN A 356 -131.11 -44.64 -102.39
C ASN A 356 -131.61 -45.31 -101.11
N ARG A 357 -130.68 -45.58 -100.19
CA ARG A 357 -130.97 -45.96 -98.79
C ARG A 357 -129.95 -45.34 -97.86
N ASP A 358 -130.39 -44.95 -96.68
CA ASP A 358 -129.51 -44.47 -95.61
C ASP A 358 -129.13 -45.61 -94.68
N CYS A 359 -127.88 -45.64 -94.25
CA CYS A 359 -127.32 -46.63 -93.32
C CYS A 359 -126.59 -45.93 -92.16
N SER A 360 -126.49 -46.58 -91.00
CA SER A 360 -125.65 -46.11 -89.88
C SER A 360 -124.24 -46.70 -89.94
N GLN A 361 -123.24 -45.92 -89.54
CA GLN A 361 -121.82 -46.31 -89.51
C GLN A 361 -121.23 -46.05 -88.12
N LYS A 362 -120.57 -47.06 -87.53
CA LYS A 362 -119.81 -46.89 -86.28
C LYS A 362 -118.40 -46.41 -86.61
N GLN A 363 -117.84 -45.52 -85.77
CA GLN A 363 -116.46 -45.02 -85.87
C GLN A 363 -115.70 -45.14 -84.54
N THR A 364 -114.38 -45.31 -84.61
CA THR A 364 -113.46 -45.33 -83.44
C THR A 364 -112.20 -44.48 -83.69
N ARG A 365 -111.59 -43.94 -82.63
CA ARG A 365 -110.26 -43.29 -82.65
C ARG A 365 -109.44 -43.67 -81.42
N SER A 366 -108.12 -43.55 -81.50
CA SER A 366 -107.18 -43.89 -80.41
C SER A 366 -106.25 -42.71 -80.10
N LEU A 367 -105.68 -42.68 -78.89
CA LEU A 367 -104.60 -41.75 -78.57
C LEU A 367 -103.35 -42.15 -79.36
N VAL A 368 -102.71 -41.22 -80.06
CA VAL A 368 -101.45 -41.51 -80.77
C VAL A 368 -100.36 -41.63 -79.70
N MET A 369 -99.72 -42.80 -79.58
CA MET A 369 -98.55 -42.99 -78.71
C MET A 369 -97.32 -42.31 -79.29
#